data_AF-A0A3A8HDE3-F1
#
_entry.id   AF-A0A3A8HDE3-F1
#
_cell.length_a   1.000
_cell.length_b   1.000
_cell.length_c   1.000
_cell.angle_alpha   90.00
_cell.angle_beta   90.00
_cell.angle_gamma   90.00
#
_symmetry.space_group_name_H-M   'P 1'
#
loop_
_entity.id
_entity.type
_entity.pdbx_description
1 polymer ?
#
loop_
_entity_poly.entity_id
_entity_poly.type
_entity_poly.pdbx_seq_one_letter_code
_entity_poly.pdbx_strand_id
1 'polypeptide(L)'
;MLLPVLTGVWLSLSGALGTELRRDGYSFRPPDTFRMTRWERYAGSHAGAVSEDVTRTRGLSAALADGEGPDAATFLIAVVDGGFSASPSERDAFSTAVVQHFQRELGVALTPERVDRIGGPVPRVEVLGTLREAGQVRTVLVTGLASEGRHAVVTVSAPAARWDAMAPRVRASLETFRMEAPVTGVISKRLAGALAGTLAGALLVSYAAWRRRRQGEGSASA
;
A
#
# COMPACT_ATOMS: atom_id res chain seq x y z
N MET A 1 -5.40 43.56 7.05
CA MET A 1 -5.99 42.60 6.09
C MET A 1 -4.86 42.01 5.25
N LEU A 2 -4.47 40.76 5.52
CA LEU A 2 -3.41 40.06 4.78
C LEU A 2 -3.83 38.60 4.55
N LEU A 3 -4.43 38.34 3.39
CA LEU A 3 -4.55 37.02 2.78
C LEU A 3 -4.61 37.27 1.27
N PRO A 4 -3.49 37.03 0.55
CA PRO A 4 -3.53 35.94 -0.43
C PRO A 4 -2.12 35.35 -0.69
N VAL A 5 -1.75 34.24 -0.05
CA VAL A 5 -0.52 33.50 -0.44
C VAL A 5 -0.79 32.00 -0.65
N LEU A 6 -1.88 31.45 -0.12
CA LEU A 6 -2.13 30.01 -0.16
C LEU A 6 -2.78 29.50 -1.46
N THR A 7 -3.32 30.37 -2.31
CA THR A 7 -4.00 29.95 -3.55
C THR A 7 -3.06 29.74 -4.75
N GLY A 8 -1.84 30.28 -4.71
CA GLY A 8 -0.89 30.17 -5.82
C GLY A 8 -0.15 28.83 -5.90
N VAL A 9 0.02 28.13 -4.77
CA VAL A 9 0.81 26.88 -4.69
C VAL A 9 0.03 25.68 -5.25
N TRP A 10 -1.29 25.66 -5.11
CA TRP A 10 -2.14 24.58 -5.62
C TRP A 10 -2.25 24.56 -7.16
N LEU A 11 -2.26 25.75 -7.78
CA LEU A 11 -2.37 25.88 -9.24
C LEU A 11 -1.07 25.49 -9.96
N SER A 12 0.10 25.75 -9.36
CA SER A 12 1.39 25.37 -9.95
C SER A 12 1.74 23.89 -9.76
N LEU A 13 1.26 23.24 -8.69
CA LEU A 13 1.44 21.80 -8.46
C LEU A 13 0.51 20.92 -9.29
N SER A 14 -0.59 21.47 -9.82
CA SER A 14 -1.51 20.73 -10.69
C SER A 14 -0.86 20.27 -11.99
N GLY A 15 0.18 20.96 -12.47
CA GLY A 15 0.99 20.54 -13.64
C GLY A 15 2.08 19.51 -13.33
N ALA A 16 2.34 19.19 -12.06
CA ALA A 16 3.39 18.26 -11.63
C ALA A 16 2.87 16.86 -11.28
N LEU A 17 1.56 16.64 -11.43
CA LEU A 17 0.90 15.35 -11.19
C LEU A 17 0.43 14.75 -12.52
N GLY A 18 0.47 13.43 -12.60
CA GLY A 18 0.00 12.66 -13.74
C GLY A 18 -1.52 12.49 -13.77
N THR A 19 -1.96 11.60 -14.65
CA THR A 19 -3.37 11.20 -14.78
C THR A 19 -3.85 10.46 -13.54
N GLU A 20 -5.12 10.66 -13.17
CA GLU A 20 -5.72 9.93 -12.05
C GLU A 20 -5.67 8.42 -12.28
N LEU A 21 -5.14 7.70 -11.29
CA LEU A 21 -5.14 6.26 -11.20
C LEU A 21 -6.26 5.84 -10.25
N ARG A 22 -7.17 4.98 -10.71
CA ARG A 22 -8.21 4.35 -9.89
C ARG A 22 -8.00 2.84 -9.88
N ARG A 23 -7.88 2.24 -8.68
CA ARG A 23 -7.59 0.81 -8.53
C ARG A 23 -7.97 0.32 -7.13
N ASP A 24 -8.45 -0.92 -7.03
CA ASP A 24 -8.69 -1.66 -5.77
C ASP A 24 -9.48 -0.89 -4.68
N GLY A 25 -10.36 0.03 -5.11
CA GLY A 25 -11.19 0.86 -4.23
C GLY A 25 -10.50 2.12 -3.72
N TYR A 26 -9.49 2.63 -4.43
CA TYR A 26 -8.92 3.95 -4.19
C TYR A 26 -8.68 4.71 -5.50
N SER A 27 -8.54 6.02 -5.41
CA SER A 27 -8.02 6.86 -6.49
C SER A 27 -7.00 7.88 -6.00
N PHE A 28 -6.03 8.21 -6.85
CA PHE A 28 -5.05 9.28 -6.60
C PHE A 28 -4.38 9.72 -7.90
N ARG A 29 -3.70 10.86 -7.89
CA ARG A 29 -2.84 11.32 -8.99
C ARG A 29 -1.38 11.13 -8.62
N PRO A 30 -0.63 10.19 -9.23
CA PRO A 30 0.80 10.02 -8.98
C PRO A 30 1.60 11.23 -9.48
N PRO A 31 2.86 11.43 -9.05
CA PRO A 31 3.73 12.41 -9.69
C PRO A 31 3.88 12.12 -11.19
N ASP A 32 4.02 13.18 -11.98
CA ASP A 32 3.99 13.16 -13.45
C ASP A 32 5.03 12.26 -14.14
N THR A 33 6.13 11.94 -13.47
CA THR A 33 7.18 11.03 -13.98
C THR A 33 6.92 9.56 -13.69
N PHE A 34 6.06 9.24 -12.71
CA PHE A 34 5.84 7.86 -12.27
C PHE A 34 4.91 7.13 -13.25
N ARG A 35 5.32 5.92 -13.64
CA ARG A 35 4.57 5.04 -14.53
C ARG A 35 4.36 3.70 -13.84
N MET A 36 3.20 3.10 -14.07
CA MET A 36 2.91 1.77 -13.52
C MET A 36 3.87 0.75 -14.11
N THR A 37 4.53 -0.03 -13.25
CA THR A 37 5.44 -1.09 -13.65
C THR A 37 4.71 -2.44 -13.68
N ARG A 38 5.34 -3.50 -14.21
CA ARG A 38 4.77 -4.87 -14.23
C ARG A 38 4.65 -5.43 -12.81
N TRP A 39 3.60 -5.00 -12.12
CA TRP A 39 3.24 -5.33 -10.75
C TRP A 39 2.82 -6.79 -10.58
N GLU A 40 2.48 -7.50 -11.66
CA GLU A 40 1.98 -8.88 -11.64
C GLU A 40 2.98 -9.85 -10.99
N ARG A 41 4.28 -9.52 -11.02
CA ARG A 41 5.34 -10.30 -10.35
C ARG A 41 5.31 -10.18 -8.82
N TYR A 42 4.63 -9.16 -8.30
CA TYR A 42 4.52 -8.84 -6.88
C TYR A 42 3.10 -9.10 -6.35
N ALA A 43 2.21 -9.68 -7.17
CA ALA A 43 0.86 -10.05 -6.77
C ALA A 43 0.90 -11.06 -5.61
N GLY A 44 0.17 -10.77 -4.54
CA GLY A 44 0.19 -11.56 -3.31
C GLY A 44 1.39 -11.30 -2.40
N SER A 45 2.30 -10.40 -2.76
CA SER A 45 3.36 -9.96 -1.85
C SER A 45 2.84 -8.98 -0.80
N HIS A 46 3.50 -8.97 0.35
CA HIS A 46 3.26 -8.01 1.42
C HIS A 46 4.17 -6.78 1.32
N ALA A 47 4.89 -6.58 0.22
CA ALA A 47 5.83 -5.46 0.09
C ALA A 47 5.10 -4.11 0.27
N GLY A 48 5.48 -3.35 1.29
CA GLY A 48 4.85 -2.06 1.62
C GLY A 48 3.46 -2.19 2.24
N ALA A 49 2.94 -3.41 2.45
CA ALA A 49 1.69 -3.70 3.13
C ALA A 49 1.90 -3.73 4.64
N VAL A 50 2.31 -2.59 5.20
CA VAL A 50 2.53 -2.44 6.64
C VAL A 50 1.18 -2.54 7.36
N SER A 51 1.11 -3.38 8.39
CA SER A 51 -0.06 -3.46 9.25
C SER A 51 0.39 -3.64 10.69
N GLU A 52 -0.30 -2.99 11.62
CA GLU A 52 -0.13 -3.22 13.07
C GLU A 52 -0.55 -4.64 13.46
N ASP A 53 -1.46 -5.24 12.69
CA ASP A 53 -1.97 -6.59 12.90
C ASP A 53 -1.64 -7.45 11.68
N VAL A 54 -0.58 -8.26 11.83
CA VAL A 54 -0.07 -9.14 10.78
C VAL A 54 -1.04 -10.26 10.39
N THR A 55 -2.16 -10.44 11.09
CA THR A 55 -3.20 -11.41 10.72
C THR A 55 -4.21 -10.84 9.72
N ARG A 56 -4.23 -9.52 9.52
CA ARG A 56 -5.13 -8.88 8.56
C ARG A 56 -4.74 -9.19 7.13
N THR A 57 -5.77 -9.39 6.30
CA THR A 57 -5.61 -9.46 4.84
C THR A 57 -4.99 -8.16 4.36
N ARG A 58 -3.86 -8.29 3.65
CA ARG A 58 -3.13 -7.15 3.11
C ARG A 58 -2.30 -7.58 1.91
N GLY A 59 -2.11 -6.67 0.98
CA GLY A 59 -1.28 -6.95 -0.19
C GLY A 59 -0.96 -5.73 -1.00
N LEU A 60 0.10 -5.82 -1.78
CA LEU A 60 0.46 -4.82 -2.76
C LEU A 60 -0.63 -4.74 -3.85
N SER A 61 -1.12 -3.52 -4.10
CA SER A 61 -2.13 -3.22 -5.11
C SER A 61 -1.51 -2.62 -6.37
N ALA A 62 -0.57 -1.68 -6.22
CA ALA A 62 0.09 -1.03 -7.36
C ALA A 62 1.56 -0.72 -7.05
N ALA A 63 2.37 -0.73 -8.11
CA ALA A 63 3.75 -0.29 -8.10
C ALA A 63 3.99 0.65 -9.28
N LEU A 64 4.57 1.81 -8.99
CA LEU A 64 4.99 2.78 -9.99
C LEU A 64 6.48 3.08 -9.82
N ALA A 65 7.14 3.41 -10.92
CA ALA A 65 8.52 3.88 -10.91
C ALA A 65 8.71 5.05 -11.89
N ASP A 66 9.69 5.90 -11.62
CA ASP A 66 10.04 7.04 -12.48
C ASP A 66 11.17 6.75 -13.50
N GLY A 67 11.57 5.48 -13.58
CA GLY A 67 12.64 4.99 -14.45
C GLY A 67 12.89 3.51 -14.22
N GLU A 68 13.99 3.01 -14.77
CA GLU A 68 14.47 1.64 -14.57
C GLU A 68 15.82 1.65 -13.83
N GLY A 69 16.17 0.50 -13.23
CA GLY A 69 17.45 0.31 -12.56
C GLY A 69 17.48 0.82 -11.11
N PRO A 70 18.67 0.77 -10.47
CA PRO A 70 18.83 1.03 -9.03
C PRO A 70 18.54 2.47 -8.64
N ASP A 71 18.74 3.43 -9.55
CA ASP A 71 18.51 4.85 -9.28
C ASP A 71 17.05 5.31 -9.42
N ALA A 72 16.17 4.43 -9.90
CA ALA A 72 14.75 4.71 -10.03
C ALA A 72 14.11 4.90 -8.65
N ALA A 73 13.22 5.89 -8.55
CA ALA A 73 12.34 6.03 -7.41
C ALA A 73 11.13 5.11 -7.60
N THR A 74 10.66 4.53 -6.51
CA THR A 74 9.49 3.64 -6.49
C THR A 74 8.39 4.22 -5.63
N PHE A 75 7.15 4.00 -6.04
CA PHE A 75 5.93 4.39 -5.36
C PHE A 75 5.02 3.18 -5.31
N LEU A 76 4.94 2.56 -4.15
CA LEU A 76 4.15 1.36 -3.89
C LEU A 76 2.88 1.74 -3.16
N ILE A 77 1.76 1.14 -3.55
CA ILE A 77 0.49 1.24 -2.84
C ILE A 77 0.08 -0.16 -2.44
N ALA A 78 -0.06 -0.38 -1.14
CA ALA A 78 -0.65 -1.57 -0.58
C ALA A 78 -2.01 -1.23 0.03
N VAL A 79 -2.91 -2.21 0.05
CA VAL A 79 -4.21 -2.08 0.72
C VAL A 79 -4.27 -3.10 1.86
N VAL A 80 -4.72 -2.62 3.01
CA VAL A 80 -4.80 -3.37 4.26
C VAL A 80 -6.25 -3.33 4.73
N ASP A 81 -6.81 -4.49 5.05
CA ASP A 81 -8.14 -4.56 5.63
C ASP A 81 -8.13 -4.04 7.07
N GLY A 82 -9.25 -3.46 7.50
CA GLY A 82 -9.40 -2.77 8.78
C GLY A 82 -9.24 -1.26 8.66
N GLY A 83 -9.89 -0.55 9.57
CA GLY A 83 -9.76 0.90 9.66
C GLY A 83 -8.39 1.34 10.14
N PHE A 84 -8.03 2.56 9.77
CA PHE A 84 -6.85 3.29 10.24
C PHE A 84 -7.23 4.75 10.46
N SER A 85 -6.75 5.35 11.53
CA SER A 85 -6.95 6.73 11.93
C SER A 85 -5.60 7.41 12.17
N ALA A 86 -5.51 8.69 11.81
CA ALA A 86 -4.33 9.49 12.11
C ALA A 86 -4.37 10.03 13.56
N SER A 87 -4.56 9.14 14.54
CA SER A 87 -4.54 9.46 15.97
C SER A 87 -3.10 9.40 16.54
N PRO A 88 -2.80 10.03 17.70
CA PRO A 88 -1.47 9.93 18.30
C PRO A 88 -1.07 8.50 18.66
N SER A 89 -1.99 7.67 19.16
CA SER A 89 -1.72 6.26 19.48
C SER A 89 -1.40 5.45 18.23
N GLU A 90 -2.16 5.64 17.15
CA GLU A 90 -1.91 4.95 15.88
C GLU A 90 -0.65 5.44 15.20
N ARG A 91 -0.24 6.70 15.38
CA ARG A 91 1.06 7.19 14.90
C ARG A 91 2.21 6.35 15.44
N ASP A 92 2.24 6.11 16.74
CA ASP A 92 3.35 5.42 17.40
C ASP A 92 3.31 3.90 17.12
N ALA A 93 2.11 3.31 17.09
CA ALA A 93 1.90 1.92 16.69
C ALA A 93 2.31 1.69 15.23
N PHE A 94 1.87 2.55 14.31
CA PHE A 94 2.22 2.50 12.90
C PHE A 94 3.74 2.64 12.68
N SER A 95 4.40 3.61 13.34
CA SER A 95 5.86 3.74 13.27
C SER A 95 6.59 2.45 13.67
N THR A 96 6.13 1.83 14.76
CA THR A 96 6.68 0.55 15.22
C THR A 96 6.45 -0.56 14.18
N ALA A 97 5.24 -0.64 13.62
CA ALA A 97 4.89 -1.60 12.58
C ALA A 97 5.73 -1.41 11.31
N VAL A 98 6.01 -0.18 10.90
CA VAL A 98 6.88 0.12 9.76
C VAL A 98 8.28 -0.45 9.99
N VAL A 99 8.92 -0.16 11.12
CA VAL A 99 10.27 -0.67 11.42
C VAL A 99 10.28 -2.21 11.45
N GLN A 100 9.28 -2.81 12.09
CA GLN A 100 9.17 -4.27 12.15
C GLN A 100 8.93 -4.91 10.76
N HIS A 101 8.12 -4.29 9.91
CA HIS A 101 7.84 -4.77 8.57
C HIS A 101 9.12 -4.80 7.73
N PHE A 102 9.90 -3.71 7.71
CA PHE A 102 11.16 -3.65 6.98
C PHE A 102 12.16 -4.69 7.50
N GLN A 103 12.30 -4.82 8.83
CA GLN A 103 13.27 -5.73 9.42
C GLN A 103 12.88 -7.20 9.26
N ARG A 104 11.63 -7.55 9.53
CA ARG A 104 11.19 -8.96 9.63
C ARG A 104 10.66 -9.52 8.33
N GLU A 105 9.93 -8.72 7.55
CA GLU A 105 9.33 -9.18 6.29
C GLU A 105 10.25 -8.94 5.10
N LEU A 106 10.94 -7.79 5.06
CA LEU A 106 11.82 -7.44 3.93
C LEU A 106 13.29 -7.77 4.17
N GLY A 107 13.68 -8.04 5.42
CA GLY A 107 15.08 -8.33 5.78
C GLY A 107 16.01 -7.12 5.67
N VAL A 108 15.46 -5.89 5.69
CA VAL A 108 16.21 -4.64 5.56
C VAL A 108 16.07 -3.79 6.82
N ALA A 109 17.16 -3.18 7.27
CA ALA A 109 17.12 -2.24 8.38
C ALA A 109 16.69 -0.84 7.89
N LEU A 110 15.53 -0.39 8.34
CA LEU A 110 15.08 0.99 8.19
C LEU A 110 15.43 1.77 9.46
N THR A 111 16.18 2.87 9.31
CA THR A 111 16.45 3.82 10.39
C THR A 111 15.42 4.94 10.31
N PRO A 112 14.44 5.01 11.25
CA PRO A 112 13.46 6.08 11.24
C PRO A 112 14.10 7.41 11.63
N GLU A 113 13.79 8.47 10.89
CA GLU A 113 14.30 9.81 11.11
C GLU A 113 13.21 10.75 11.64
N ARG A 114 11.99 10.59 11.12
CA ARG A 114 10.86 11.43 11.51
C ARG A 114 9.54 10.67 11.40
N VAL A 115 8.63 10.97 12.32
CA VAL A 115 7.26 10.45 12.29
C VAL A 115 6.31 11.62 12.45
N ASP A 116 5.54 11.91 11.41
CA ASP A 116 4.60 13.02 11.38
C ASP A 116 3.16 12.54 11.34
N ARG A 117 2.28 13.31 11.97
CA ARG A 117 0.84 13.14 11.86
C ARG A 117 0.30 14.32 11.08
N ILE A 118 -0.26 14.03 9.91
CA ILE A 118 -0.79 15.04 9.00
C ILE A 118 -2.31 15.02 9.11
N GLY A 119 -2.90 16.17 9.44
CA GLY A 119 -4.34 16.36 9.44
C GLY A 119 -4.86 16.85 8.07
N GLY A 120 -6.06 17.41 8.05
CA GLY A 120 -6.66 18.01 6.86
C GLY A 120 -7.57 17.04 6.08
N PRO A 121 -7.78 17.28 4.77
CA PRO A 121 -8.74 16.51 3.96
C PRO A 121 -8.36 15.04 3.77
N VAL A 122 -7.06 14.72 3.90
CA VAL A 122 -6.52 13.36 3.84
C VAL A 122 -5.65 13.15 5.08
N PRO A 123 -6.27 12.84 6.24
CA PRO A 123 -5.53 12.56 7.46
C PRO A 123 -4.65 11.32 7.27
N ARG A 124 -3.41 11.36 7.77
CA ARG A 124 -2.44 10.28 7.60
C ARG A 124 -1.30 10.35 8.60
N VAL A 125 -0.59 9.24 8.74
CA VAL A 125 0.69 9.15 9.46
C VAL A 125 1.80 8.94 8.43
N GLU A 126 2.86 9.73 8.53
CA GLU A 126 4.04 9.67 7.66
C GLU A 126 5.26 9.25 8.48
N VAL A 127 5.91 8.15 8.11
CA VAL A 127 7.17 7.68 8.70
C VAL A 127 8.26 7.85 7.65
N LEU A 128 9.16 8.79 7.90
CA LEU A 128 10.33 9.03 7.07
C LEU A 128 11.54 8.36 7.70
N GLY A 129 12.31 7.65 6.89
CA GLY A 129 13.57 7.06 7.33
C GLY A 129 14.52 6.82 6.18
N THR A 130 15.67 6.24 6.49
CA THR A 130 16.67 5.85 5.51
C THR A 130 17.03 4.37 5.65
N LEU A 131 17.39 3.75 4.53
CA LEU A 131 17.93 2.40 4.48
C LEU A 131 19.11 2.33 3.52
N ARG A 132 19.90 1.27 3.65
CA ARG A 132 20.97 0.95 2.69
C ARG A 132 20.54 -0.24 1.85
N GLU A 133 20.58 -0.08 0.54
CA GLU A 133 20.25 -1.12 -0.43
C GLU A 133 21.30 -1.08 -1.54
N ALA A 134 21.91 -2.24 -1.85
CA ALA A 134 22.92 -2.38 -2.90
C ALA A 134 24.05 -1.32 -2.85
N GLY A 135 24.49 -0.92 -1.65
CA GLY A 135 25.55 0.08 -1.45
C GLY A 135 25.09 1.54 -1.55
N GLN A 136 23.82 1.79 -1.85
CA GLN A 136 23.22 3.12 -1.95
C GLN A 136 22.37 3.42 -0.72
N VAL A 137 22.40 4.68 -0.25
CA VAL A 137 21.48 5.16 0.78
C VAL A 137 20.20 5.64 0.10
N ARG A 138 19.07 5.10 0.55
CA ARG A 138 17.74 5.46 0.07
C ARG A 138 16.93 6.10 1.17
N THR A 139 16.19 7.14 0.82
CA THR A 139 15.17 7.72 1.68
C THR A 139 13.85 7.03 1.39
N VAL A 140 13.16 6.62 2.45
CA VAL A 140 11.89 5.93 2.39
C VAL A 140 10.85 6.67 3.20
N LEU A 141 9.73 7.00 2.56
CA LEU A 141 8.53 7.53 3.20
C LEU A 141 7.45 6.46 3.18
N VAL A 142 6.97 6.07 4.35
CA VAL A 142 5.84 5.16 4.51
C VAL A 142 4.66 5.92 5.09
N THR A 143 3.52 5.88 4.41
CA THR A 143 2.36 6.69 4.72
C THR A 143 1.13 5.81 4.90
N GLY A 144 0.58 5.78 6.12
CA GLY A 144 -0.72 5.18 6.41
C GLY A 144 -1.83 6.20 6.24
N LEU A 145 -2.76 5.97 5.31
CA LEU A 145 -3.86 6.90 4.99
C LEU A 145 -5.10 6.56 5.81
N ALA A 146 -5.65 7.54 6.53
CA ALA A 146 -6.81 7.30 7.38
C ALA A 146 -8.04 6.95 6.54
N SER A 147 -8.71 5.86 6.93
CA SER A 147 -9.94 5.40 6.28
C SER A 147 -10.65 4.35 7.14
N GLU A 148 -11.94 4.15 6.90
CA GLU A 148 -12.77 3.17 7.60
C GLU A 148 -12.85 1.86 6.81
N GLY A 149 -12.77 0.73 7.51
CA GLY A 149 -12.97 -0.61 6.94
C GLY A 149 -11.79 -1.16 6.12
N ARG A 150 -11.13 -0.32 5.30
CA ARG A 150 -9.89 -0.63 4.58
C ARG A 150 -9.07 0.64 4.46
N HIS A 151 -7.74 0.54 4.48
CA HIS A 151 -6.87 1.70 4.30
C HIS A 151 -5.73 1.39 3.34
N ALA A 152 -5.18 2.45 2.75
CA ALA A 152 -4.00 2.34 1.89
C ALA A 152 -2.74 2.69 2.68
N VAL A 153 -1.68 1.93 2.42
CA VAL A 153 -0.32 2.25 2.83
C VAL A 153 0.50 2.55 1.59
N VAL A 154 1.02 3.76 1.51
CA VAL A 154 1.88 4.20 0.42
C VAL A 154 3.33 4.17 0.88
N THR A 155 4.19 3.46 0.15
CA THR A 155 5.63 3.46 0.39
C THR A 155 6.35 4.08 -0.80
N VAL A 156 7.10 5.17 -0.57
CA VAL A 156 7.93 5.81 -1.58
C VAL A 156 9.39 5.62 -1.21
N SER A 157 10.20 5.08 -2.11
CA SER A 157 11.63 4.85 -1.91
C SER A 157 12.43 5.46 -3.04
N ALA A 158 13.39 6.33 -2.71
CA ALA A 158 14.21 7.05 -3.67
C ALA A 158 15.67 7.13 -3.21
N PRO A 159 16.64 7.31 -4.13
CA PRO A 159 17.99 7.71 -3.76
C PRO A 159 17.95 8.95 -2.86
N ALA A 160 18.69 8.95 -1.74
CA ALA A 160 18.65 10.04 -0.77
C ALA A 160 18.95 11.42 -1.41
N ALA A 161 19.89 11.46 -2.36
CA ALA A 161 20.25 12.68 -3.09
C ALA A 161 19.11 13.27 -3.95
N ARG A 162 18.08 12.48 -4.29
CA ARG A 162 16.94 12.91 -5.11
C ARG A 162 15.70 13.27 -4.28
N TRP A 163 15.70 12.96 -2.98
CA TRP A 163 14.51 13.04 -2.15
C TRP A 163 13.97 14.46 -2.03
N ASP A 164 14.81 15.44 -1.72
CA ASP A 164 14.38 16.81 -1.44
C ASP A 164 13.67 17.45 -2.64
N ALA A 165 14.13 17.18 -3.86
CA ALA A 165 13.51 17.66 -5.09
C ALA A 165 12.15 16.99 -5.37
N MET A 166 11.96 15.76 -4.92
CA MET A 166 10.77 14.94 -5.20
C MET A 166 9.70 15.02 -4.12
N ALA A 167 10.09 15.22 -2.86
CA ALA A 167 9.20 15.22 -1.70
C ALA A 167 7.97 16.13 -1.87
N PRO A 168 8.06 17.34 -2.45
CA PRO A 168 6.88 18.18 -2.67
C PRO A 168 5.84 17.53 -3.60
N ARG A 169 6.29 16.88 -4.69
CA ARG A 169 5.39 16.21 -5.64
C ARG A 169 4.77 14.95 -5.04
N VAL A 170 5.54 14.20 -4.26
CA VAL A 170 5.04 13.03 -3.51
C VAL A 170 3.95 13.46 -2.52
N ARG A 171 4.17 14.53 -1.75
CA ARG A 171 3.16 15.04 -0.80
C ARG A 171 1.92 15.55 -1.53
N ALA A 172 2.08 16.31 -2.61
CA ALA A 172 0.95 16.75 -3.43
C ALA A 172 0.14 15.56 -3.98
N SER A 173 0.83 14.49 -4.39
CA SER A 173 0.19 13.23 -4.81
C SER A 173 -0.63 12.60 -3.68
N LEU A 174 -0.07 12.51 -2.47
CA LEU A 174 -0.77 11.97 -1.29
C LEU A 174 -2.01 12.79 -0.90
N GLU A 175 -2.00 14.11 -1.11
CA GLU A 175 -3.15 14.98 -0.86
C GLU A 175 -4.34 14.71 -1.81
N THR A 176 -4.08 14.13 -2.99
CA THR A 176 -5.13 13.71 -3.92
C THR A 176 -5.72 12.35 -3.60
N PHE A 177 -5.13 11.60 -2.65
CA PHE A 177 -5.52 10.23 -2.37
C PHE A 177 -6.92 10.16 -1.75
N ARG A 178 -7.76 9.28 -2.29
CA ARG A 178 -9.11 9.01 -1.78
C ARG A 178 -9.31 7.50 -1.73
N MET A 179 -9.73 7.01 -0.57
CA MET A 179 -10.33 5.68 -0.47
C MET A 179 -11.78 5.79 -0.95
N GLU A 180 -12.16 4.95 -1.90
CA GLU A 180 -13.52 4.89 -2.41
C GLU A 180 -14.35 4.04 -1.45
N ALA A 181 -15.54 4.55 -1.08
CA ALA A 181 -16.48 3.75 -0.32
C ALA A 181 -16.76 2.45 -1.10
N PRO A 182 -16.80 1.29 -0.44
CA PRO A 182 -17.20 0.06 -1.11
C PRO A 182 -18.56 0.31 -1.75
N VAL A 183 -18.64 0.12 -3.08
CA VAL A 183 -19.90 0.28 -3.83
C VAL A 183 -20.96 -0.52 -3.09
N THR A 184 -21.95 0.17 -2.54
CA THR A 184 -23.03 -0.39 -1.73
C THR A 184 -23.97 -1.22 -2.59
N GLY A 185 -23.50 -2.40 -2.98
CA GLY A 185 -24.27 -3.56 -3.44
C GLY A 185 -24.15 -4.71 -2.45
N VAL A 186 -24.03 -4.40 -1.14
CA VAL A 186 -23.84 -5.38 -0.08
C VAL A 186 -25.17 -6.09 0.16
N ILE A 187 -25.29 -7.26 -0.45
CA ILE A 187 -26.27 -8.29 -0.07
C ILE A 187 -26.11 -8.51 1.44
N SER A 188 -27.20 -8.36 2.20
CA SER A 188 -27.17 -8.43 3.66
C SER A 188 -26.49 -9.73 4.13
N LYS A 189 -25.67 -9.63 5.19
CA LYS A 189 -24.96 -10.76 5.81
C LYS A 189 -25.87 -11.94 6.19
N ARG A 190 -27.19 -11.76 6.22
CA ARG A 190 -28.18 -12.83 6.47
C ARG A 190 -28.45 -13.72 5.26
N LEU A 191 -28.19 -13.28 4.02
CA LEU A 191 -28.33 -14.13 2.82
C LEU A 191 -27.03 -14.87 2.44
N ALA A 192 -25.86 -14.34 2.81
CA ALA A 192 -24.57 -14.99 2.54
C ALA A 192 -24.38 -16.32 3.31
N GLY A 193 -25.02 -16.45 4.48
CA GLY A 193 -25.00 -17.70 5.25
C GLY A 193 -25.67 -18.87 4.54
N ALA A 194 -26.63 -18.60 3.65
CA ALA A 194 -27.35 -19.66 2.92
C ALA A 194 -26.58 -20.17 1.68
N LEU A 195 -25.72 -19.37 1.06
CA LEU A 195 -24.93 -19.76 -0.12
C LEU A 195 -23.54 -20.33 0.22
N ALA A 196 -22.99 -19.99 1.40
CA ALA A 196 -21.73 -20.55 1.88
C ALA A 196 -21.83 -22.05 2.23
N GLY A 197 -23.01 -22.52 2.67
CA GLY A 197 -23.25 -23.94 2.94
C GLY A 197 -23.17 -24.83 1.69
N THR A 198 -23.59 -24.30 0.54
CA THR A 198 -23.60 -25.05 -0.73
C THR A 198 -22.25 -25.04 -1.48
N LEU A 199 -21.43 -24.00 -1.33
CA LEU A 199 -20.10 -23.93 -1.97
C LEU A 199 -18.99 -24.62 -1.17
N ALA A 200 -19.10 -24.70 0.17
CA ALA A 200 -18.16 -25.46 0.99
C ALA A 200 -18.24 -26.98 0.72
N GLY A 201 -19.43 -27.50 0.37
CA GLY A 201 -19.62 -28.90 -0.04
C GLY A 201 -18.92 -29.23 -1.36
N ALA A 202 -18.93 -28.31 -2.34
CA ALA A 202 -18.31 -28.53 -3.65
C ALA A 202 -16.77 -28.53 -3.62
N LEU A 203 -16.16 -27.70 -2.75
CA LEU A 203 -14.70 -27.66 -2.58
C LEU A 203 -14.16 -28.90 -1.85
N LEU A 204 -14.88 -29.41 -0.85
CA LEU A 204 -14.48 -30.63 -0.13
C LEU A 204 -14.57 -31.89 -1.01
N VAL A 205 -15.56 -31.97 -1.90
CA VAL A 205 -15.70 -33.08 -2.87
C VAL A 205 -14.60 -33.01 -3.93
N SER A 206 -14.23 -31.82 -4.41
CA SER A 206 -13.15 -31.63 -5.39
C SER A 206 -11.77 -31.99 -4.83
N TYR A 207 -11.48 -31.61 -3.58
CA TYR A 207 -10.21 -31.96 -2.91
C TYR A 207 -10.08 -33.47 -2.61
N ALA A 208 -11.18 -34.12 -2.18
CA ALA A 208 -11.19 -35.56 -1.91
C ALA A 208 -11.06 -36.43 -3.19
N ALA A 209 -11.56 -35.94 -4.33
CA ALA A 209 -11.42 -36.61 -5.63
C ALA A 209 -9.99 -36.48 -6.19
N TRP A 210 -9.34 -35.34 -6.00
CA TRP A 210 -7.95 -35.12 -6.42
C TRP A 210 -6.95 -35.97 -5.61
N ARG A 211 -7.16 -36.10 -4.28
CA ARG A 211 -6.27 -36.89 -3.40
C ARG A 211 -6.27 -38.39 -3.75
N ARG A 212 -7.43 -38.95 -4.13
CA ARG A 212 -7.54 -40.38 -4.50
C ARG A 212 -6.80 -40.73 -5.79
N ARG A 213 -6.67 -39.81 -6.75
CA ARG A 213 -5.92 -40.06 -8.00
C ARG A 213 -4.41 -40.14 -7.75
N ARG A 214 -3.86 -39.29 -6.88
CA ARG A 214 -2.42 -39.33 -6.53
C ARG A 214 -1.99 -40.57 -5.73
N GLN A 215 -2.90 -41.22 -5.02
CA GLN A 215 -2.58 -42.44 -4.27
C GLN A 215 -2.70 -43.71 -5.13
N GLY A 216 -3.32 -43.64 -6.31
CA GLY A 216 -3.39 -44.75 -7.27
C GLY A 216 -2.23 -44.80 -8.27
N GLU A 217 -1.53 -43.67 -8.49
CA GLU A 217 -0.38 -43.59 -9.43
C GLU A 217 0.98 -43.91 -8.77
N GLY A 218 1.00 -44.21 -7.47
CA GLY A 218 2.21 -44.57 -6.70
C GLY A 218 2.42 -46.08 -6.51
N SER A 219 1.65 -46.95 -7.16
CA SER A 219 1.73 -48.41 -7.01
C SER A 219 1.91 -49.16 -8.33
N ALA A 220 2.42 -48.49 -9.37
CA ALA A 220 2.70 -49.10 -10.68
C ALA A 220 4.12 -48.78 -11.20
N SER A 221 5.10 -48.72 -10.28
CA SER A 221 6.52 -48.86 -10.63
C SER A 221 7.30 -49.43 -9.44
N ALA A 222 7.11 -50.73 -9.19
CA ALA A 222 8.06 -51.60 -8.50
C ALA A 222 7.80 -53.03 -8.99
#